data_AF-A0A962SQ75-F1
#
_entry.id   AF-A0A962SQ75-F1
#
_cell.length_a   1.000
_cell.length_b   1.000
_cell.length_c   1.000
_cell.angle_alpha   90.00
_cell.angle_beta   90.00
_cell.angle_gamma   90.00
#
_symmetry.space_group_name_H-M   'P 1'
#
loop_
_entity.id
_entity.type
_entity.pdbx_description
1 polymer ?
#
loop_
_entity_poly.entity_id
_entity_poly.type
_entity_poly.pdbx_seq_one_letter_code
_entity_poly.pdbx_strand_id
1 'polypeptide(L)' 'MSVDNPQHPISGKDYPGTFQEFDDWFSNEDACLDYIAKIRWPHGFVCPGCRVKTRKPSL' A
#
# COMPACT_ATOMS: atom_id res chain seq x y z
N MET A 1 16.07 24.63 10.14
CA MET A 1 15.92 23.19 9.90
C MET A 1 14.43 22.91 9.99
N SER A 2 13.69 23.07 8.90
CA SER A 2 12.23 22.90 8.90
C SER A 2 11.92 21.48 8.44
N VAL A 3 11.54 20.62 9.38
CA VAL A 3 11.08 19.24 9.16
C VAL A 3 9.59 19.22 8.83
N ASP A 4 9.10 20.20 8.08
CA ASP A 4 7.69 20.24 7.67
C ASP A 4 7.62 19.90 6.18
N ASN A 5 7.78 18.60 5.89
CA ASN A 5 7.36 18.05 4.60
C ASN A 5 5.92 17.53 4.78
N PRO A 6 4.90 18.17 4.15
CA PRO A 6 3.48 17.93 4.44
C PRO A 6 2.90 16.56 4.04
N GLN A 7 3.73 15.55 3.77
CA GLN A 7 3.31 14.22 3.29
C GLN A 7 4.06 13.08 3.97
N HIS A 8 4.22 13.15 5.30
CA HIS A 8 4.70 12.00 6.05
C HIS A 8 3.48 11.15 6.46
N PRO A 9 3.47 9.84 6.13
CA PRO A 9 2.34 8.97 6.48
C PRO A 9 2.21 8.85 8.00
N ILE A 10 0.96 8.74 8.47
CA ILE A 10 0.58 8.72 9.87
C ILE A 10 0.39 7.27 10.33
N SER A 11 1.12 6.88 11.38
CA SER A 11 0.98 5.61 12.07
C SER A 11 -0.45 5.40 12.57
N GLY A 12 -1.02 4.21 12.36
CA GLY A 12 -2.40 3.85 12.72
C GLY A 12 -3.48 4.34 11.73
N LYS A 13 -3.10 5.13 10.71
CA LYS A 13 -4.01 5.64 9.67
C LYS A 13 -3.58 5.24 8.27
N ASP A 14 -2.31 5.45 7.96
CA ASP A 14 -1.75 5.16 6.64
C ASP A 14 -1.00 3.82 6.63
N TYR A 15 -0.45 3.39 7.77
CA TYR A 15 0.21 2.11 7.99
C TYR A 15 0.08 1.69 9.47
N PRO A 16 0.19 0.39 9.82
CA PRO A 16 0.13 -0.04 11.21
C PRO A 16 1.35 0.45 12.00
N GLY A 17 1.11 1.04 13.16
CA GLY A 17 2.13 1.52 14.09
C GLY A 17 2.59 0.49 15.10
N THR A 18 1.77 -0.52 15.34
CA THR A 18 2.00 -1.58 16.32
C THR A 18 1.86 -2.97 15.69
N PHE A 19 2.37 -3.99 16.38
CA PHE A 19 2.24 -5.37 15.93
C PHE A 19 0.78 -5.85 15.90
N GLN A 20 -0.04 -5.43 16.88
CA GLN A 20 -1.47 -5.78 16.91
C GLN A 20 -2.20 -5.20 15.69
N GLU A 21 -1.95 -3.92 15.37
CA GLU A 21 -2.52 -3.30 14.18
C GLU A 21 -2.03 -3.98 12.89
N PHE A 22 -0.77 -4.44 12.86
CA PHE A 22 -0.24 -5.18 11.72
C PHE A 22 -1.00 -6.50 11.51
N ASP A 23 -1.20 -7.28 12.58
CA ASP A 23 -1.94 -8.55 12.54
C ASP A 23 -3.40 -8.33 12.14
N ASP A 24 -4.03 -7.26 12.64
CA ASP A 24 -5.41 -6.88 12.31
C ASP A 24 -5.55 -6.40 10.85
N TRP A 25 -4.56 -5.67 10.32
CA TRP A 25 -4.60 -5.13 8.95
C TRP A 25 -4.23 -6.17 7.90
N PHE A 26 -3.34 -7.11 8.25
CA PHE A 26 -2.81 -8.13 7.36
C PHE A 26 -3.20 -9.54 7.78
N SER A 27 -4.42 -9.70 8.30
CA SER A 27 -4.91 -11.01 8.78
C SER A 27 -5.07 -12.05 7.68
N ASN A 28 -5.01 -11.65 6.41
CA ASN A 28 -5.02 -12.55 5.26
C ASN A 28 -4.18 -11.99 4.10
N GLU A 29 -3.84 -12.88 3.17
CA GLU A 29 -2.99 -12.58 2.02
C GLU A 29 -3.61 -11.51 1.11
N ASP A 30 -4.92 -11.57 0.87
CA ASP A 30 -5.63 -10.59 0.04
C ASP A 30 -5.51 -9.16 0.59
N ALA A 31 -5.64 -8.98 1.91
CA ALA A 31 -5.49 -7.68 2.56
C ALA A 31 -4.07 -7.12 2.44
N CYS A 32 -3.06 -7.99 2.52
CA CYS A 32 -1.66 -7.63 2.30
C CYS A 32 -1.41 -7.18 0.84
N LEU A 33 -1.88 -7.97 -0.12
CA LEU A 33 -1.73 -7.67 -1.54
C LEU A 33 -2.46 -6.38 -1.93
N ASP A 34 -3.67 -6.18 -1.44
CA ASP A 34 -4.46 -4.97 -1.69
C ASP A 34 -3.79 -3.72 -1.11
N TYR A 35 -3.21 -3.81 0.09
CA TYR A 35 -2.43 -2.72 0.68
C TYR A 35 -1.17 -2.41 -0.14
N ILE A 36 -0.39 -3.43 -0.52
CA ILE A 36 0.81 -3.25 -1.36
C ILE A 36 0.44 -2.61 -2.70
N ALA A 37 -0.65 -3.07 -3.31
CA ALA A 37 -1.11 -2.51 -4.58
C ALA A 37 -1.49 -1.03 -4.45
N LYS A 38 -2.17 -0.66 -3.36
CA LYS A 38 -2.55 0.72 -3.06
C LYS A 38 -1.33 1.63 -2.90
N ILE A 39 -0.30 1.20 -2.18
CA ILE A 39 0.91 2.03 -1.95
C ILE A 39 1.83 2.09 -3.17
N ARG A 40 1.96 1.01 -3.94
CA ARG A 40 2.85 0.98 -5.11
C ARG A 40 2.23 1.59 -6.35
N TRP A 41 0.92 1.43 -6.51
CA TRP A 41 0.19 1.86 -7.70
C TRP A 41 -1.10 2.59 -7.33
N PRO A 42 -1.01 3.77 -6.69
CA PRO A 42 -2.19 4.56 -6.29
C PRO A 42 -3.06 4.97 -7.48
N HIS A 43 -2.49 5.02 -8.68
CA HIS A 43 -3.18 5.34 -9.93
C HIS A 43 -3.43 4.11 -10.83
N GLY A 44 -3.26 2.91 -10.27
CA GLY A 44 -3.40 1.63 -10.97
C GLY A 44 -2.08 1.10 -11.54
N PHE A 45 -2.01 -0.22 -11.69
CA PHE A 45 -0.85 -0.92 -12.22
C PHE A 45 -0.89 -0.97 -13.74
N VAL A 46 0.24 -0.69 -14.39
CA VAL A 46 0.44 -0.90 -15.83
C VAL A 46 1.62 -1.82 -16.01
N CYS A 47 1.41 -2.96 -16.67
CA CYS A 47 2.50 -3.88 -16.97
C CYS A 47 3.49 -3.22 -17.95
N PRO A 48 4.80 -3.13 -17.65
CA PRO A 48 5.76 -2.48 -18.53
C PRO A 48 5.98 -3.23 -19.85
N GLY A 49 5.72 -4.54 -19.89
CA GLY A 49 5.85 -5.37 -21.09
C GLY A 49 4.67 -5.22 -22.06
N CYS A 50 3.46 -5.51 -21.58
CA CYS A 50 2.26 -5.52 -22.44
C CYS A 50 1.45 -4.22 -22.42
N ARG A 51 1.76 -3.26 -21.54
CA ARG A 51 1.05 -1.97 -21.35
C ARG A 51 -0.43 -2.09 -20.99
N VAL A 52 -0.86 -3.26 -20.52
CA VAL A 52 -2.22 -3.50 -20.04
C VAL A 52 -2.38 -2.99 -18.60
N LYS A 53 -3.51 -2.34 -18.31
CA LYS A 53 -3.91 -1.96 -16.95
C LYS A 53 -4.67 -3.12 -16.31
N THR A 54 -4.13 -3.71 -15.24
CA THR A 54 -4.86 -4.71 -14.46
C THR A 54 -5.21 -4.14 -13.08
N ARG A 55 -6.40 -4.48 -12.58
CA ARG A 55 -6.88 -4.03 -11.25
C ARG A 55 -6.16 -4.75 -10.11
N LYS A 56 -5.72 -5.99 -10.36
CA LYS A 56 -4.86 -6.77 -9.46
C LYS A 56 -3.73 -7.36 -10.29
N PRO A 57 -2.45 -7.06 -9.99
CA PRO A 57 -1.38 -7.95 -10.43
C PRO A 57 -1.64 -9.31 -9.76
N SER A 58 -1.67 -10.39 -10.54
CA SER A 58 -1.51 -11.72 -9.95
C SER A 58 -0.08 -11.77 -9.44
N LEU A 59 0.10 -11.49 -8.14
CA LEU A 59 1.37 -11.69 -7.45
C LEU A 59 1.52 -13.18 -7.14
#